data_AF-A0AA45U8Z7-F1
#
_entry.id   AF-A0AA45U8Z7-F1
#
_cell.length_a   1.000
_cell.length_b   1.000
_cell.length_c   1.000
_cell.angle_alpha   90.00
_cell.angle_beta   90.00
_cell.angle_gamma   90.00
#
_symmetry.space_group_name_H-M   'P 1'
#
loop_
_entity.id
_entity.type
_entity.pdbx_description
1 polymer ?
#
loop_
_entity_poly.entity_id
_entity_poly.type
_entity_poly.pdbx_seq_one_letter_code
_entity_poly.pdbx_strand_id
1 'polypeptide(L)'
;MERKVGSSTLTAKEVKAALEKSTTLTAEEEKALRMRHGAGAPSKSAPLPRAAGANAELADELLVIEMQLMKAMRARTAAKATKAPAAVPTREAPANAAKDKIVRALRAKKK
;
A
#
# COMPACT_ATOMS: atom_id res chain seq x y z
N MET A 1 9.70 47.42 -31.07
CA MET A 1 9.87 45.97 -31.34
C MET A 1 9.27 45.20 -30.18
N GLU A 2 7.99 44.83 -30.28
CA GLU A 2 7.35 43.98 -29.29
C GLU A 2 7.73 42.53 -29.57
N ARG A 3 8.55 41.94 -28.69
CA ARG A 3 8.87 40.52 -28.78
C ARG A 3 7.61 39.76 -28.37
N LYS A 4 6.89 39.22 -29.37
CA LYS A 4 5.80 38.27 -29.16
C LYS A 4 6.40 37.01 -28.53
N VAL A 5 6.44 36.96 -27.20
CA VAL A 5 6.77 35.74 -26.46
C VAL A 5 5.64 34.77 -26.75
N GLY A 6 5.88 33.83 -27.66
CA GLY A 6 4.92 32.78 -27.97
C GLY A 6 4.57 32.04 -26.70
N SER A 7 3.31 32.12 -26.27
CA SER A 7 2.79 31.30 -25.20
C SER A 7 2.72 29.85 -25.73
N SER A 8 3.78 29.08 -25.51
CA SER A 8 3.79 27.65 -25.80
C SER A 8 2.97 26.94 -24.72
N THR A 9 1.77 26.48 -25.08
CA THR A 9 0.93 25.68 -24.19
C THR A 9 1.61 24.34 -23.94
N LEU A 10 2.20 24.15 -22.75
CA LEU A 10 2.77 22.87 -22.36
C LEU A 10 1.65 21.89 -22.04
N THR A 11 1.61 20.76 -22.74
CA THR A 11 0.65 19.70 -22.47
C THR A 11 1.13 18.79 -21.34
N ALA A 12 0.19 18.21 -20.58
CA ALA A 12 0.50 17.26 -19.52
C ALA A 12 1.34 16.05 -20.03
N LYS A 13 1.16 15.65 -21.29
CA LYS A 13 1.92 14.55 -21.92
C LYS A 13 3.38 14.93 -22.16
N GLU A 14 3.63 16.13 -22.65
CA GLU A 14 5.00 16.63 -22.86
C GLU A 14 5.73 16.80 -21.54
N VAL A 15 5.05 17.37 -20.53
CA VAL A 15 5.62 17.50 -19.18
C VAL A 15 5.94 16.13 -18.60
N LYS A 16 5.03 15.16 -18.71
CA LYS A 16 5.30 13.79 -18.24
C LYS A 16 6.55 13.18 -18.92
N ALA A 17 6.63 13.27 -20.25
CA ALA A 17 7.76 12.71 -21.01
C ALA A 17 9.09 13.41 -20.70
N ALA A 18 9.06 14.71 -20.39
CA ALA A 18 10.24 15.47 -19.98
C ALA A 18 10.68 15.10 -18.55
N LEU A 19 9.73 14.99 -17.60
CA LEU A 19 10.02 14.62 -16.22
C LEU A 19 10.62 13.21 -16.10
N GLU A 20 10.12 12.24 -16.89
CA GLU A 20 10.67 10.88 -16.93
C GLU A 20 12.14 10.81 -17.39
N LYS A 21 12.62 11.81 -18.13
CA LYS A 21 14.01 11.90 -18.61
C LYS A 21 14.89 12.77 -17.72
N SER A 22 14.29 13.56 -16.83
CA SER A 22 15.03 14.48 -15.98
C SER A 22 15.70 13.72 -14.82
N THR A 23 16.97 14.01 -14.57
CA THR A 23 17.75 13.44 -13.47
C THR A 23 18.21 14.48 -12.45
N THR A 24 17.95 15.75 -12.74
CA THR A 24 18.45 16.89 -11.96
C THR A 24 17.43 17.47 -10.98
N LEU A 25 16.15 17.09 -11.12
CA LEU A 25 15.08 17.58 -10.26
C LEU A 25 15.04 16.78 -8.97
N THR A 26 14.83 17.49 -7.86
CA THR A 26 14.47 16.84 -6.59
C THR A 26 13.05 16.26 -6.66
N ALA A 27 12.75 15.30 -5.80
CA ALA A 27 11.43 14.68 -5.75
C ALA A 27 10.30 15.69 -5.46
N GLU A 28 10.57 16.73 -4.68
CA GLU A 28 9.60 17.78 -4.35
C GLU A 28 9.31 18.69 -5.53
N GLU A 29 10.36 19.12 -6.25
CA GLU A 29 10.22 19.93 -7.47
C GLU A 29 9.48 19.16 -8.56
N GLU A 30 9.84 17.89 -8.76
CA GLU A 30 9.18 17.03 -9.73
C GLU A 30 7.69 16.85 -9.39
N LYS A 31 7.36 16.65 -8.11
CA LYS A 31 5.98 16.57 -7.62
C LYS A 31 5.22 17.88 -7.86
N ALA A 32 5.83 19.04 -7.56
CA ALA A 32 5.21 20.35 -7.77
C ALA A 32 4.89 20.59 -9.25
N LEU A 33 5.80 20.23 -10.16
CA LEU A 33 5.59 20.33 -11.61
C LEU A 33 4.46 19.40 -12.08
N ARG A 34 4.40 18.17 -11.58
CA ARG A 34 3.29 17.25 -11.89
C ARG A 34 1.95 17.80 -11.46
N MET A 35 1.86 18.32 -10.24
CA MET A 35 0.64 18.93 -9.70
C MET A 35 0.23 20.18 -10.49
N ARG A 36 1.18 21.03 -10.88
CA ARG A 36 0.91 22.26 -11.63
C ARG A 36 0.40 22.00 -13.04
N HIS A 37 0.97 21.00 -13.72
CA HIS A 37 0.68 20.72 -15.14
C HIS A 37 -0.28 19.55 -15.34
N GLY A 38 -0.80 18.96 -14.28
CA GLY A 38 -1.65 17.76 -14.34
C GLY A 38 -0.95 16.56 -14.96
N ALA A 39 0.39 16.51 -14.91
CA ALA A 39 1.15 15.38 -15.39
C ALA A 39 0.96 14.20 -14.43
N GLY A 40 0.52 13.06 -14.96
CA GLY A 40 0.22 11.88 -14.16
C GLY A 40 1.45 11.33 -13.42
N ALA A 41 1.18 10.37 -12.53
CA ALA A 41 2.23 9.67 -11.79
C ALA A 41 3.32 9.10 -12.74
N PRO A 42 4.57 8.95 -12.24
CA PRO A 42 5.63 8.29 -12.99
C PRO A 42 5.18 6.92 -13.49
N SER A 43 5.79 6.45 -14.59
CA SER A 43 5.47 5.14 -15.15
C SER A 43 5.67 4.04 -14.10
N LYS A 44 4.93 2.93 -14.22
CA LYS A 44 5.06 1.79 -13.29
C LYS A 44 6.45 1.12 -13.37
N SER A 45 7.19 1.36 -14.45
CA SER A 45 8.56 0.89 -14.64
C SER A 45 9.61 1.92 -14.21
N ALA A 46 9.20 3.13 -13.85
CA ALA A 46 10.12 4.13 -13.34
C ALA A 46 10.68 3.64 -11.98
N PRO A 47 11.99 3.78 -11.74
CA PRO A 47 12.57 3.49 -10.43
C PRO A 47 11.86 4.31 -9.35
N LEU A 48 11.49 3.67 -8.24
CA LEU A 48 10.92 4.38 -7.11
C LEU A 48 11.95 5.39 -6.57
N PRO A 49 11.52 6.58 -6.12
CA PRO A 49 12.40 7.53 -5.45
C PRO A 49 13.11 6.83 -4.29
N ARG A 50 14.45 6.82 -4.32
CA ARG A 50 15.25 6.28 -3.23
C ARG A 50 15.40 7.34 -2.16
N ALA A 51 15.04 7.01 -0.92
CA ALA A 51 15.16 7.93 0.22
C ALA A 51 16.60 8.41 0.45
N ALA A 52 17.60 7.61 0.05
CA ALA A 52 19.02 7.95 0.19
C ALA A 52 19.54 8.94 -0.86
N GLY A 53 18.80 9.23 -1.94
CA GLY A 53 19.27 10.08 -3.03
C GLY A 53 20.60 9.59 -3.61
N ALA A 54 21.62 10.46 -3.61
CA ALA A 54 22.99 10.16 -4.07
C ALA A 54 23.96 9.77 -2.93
N ASN A 55 23.49 9.64 -1.69
CA ASN A 55 24.33 9.27 -0.56
C ASN A 55 24.41 7.74 -0.43
N ALA A 56 25.56 7.17 -0.77
CA ALA A 56 25.80 5.72 -0.73
C ALA A 56 25.81 5.16 0.69
N GLU A 57 26.39 5.88 1.66
CA GLU A 57 26.46 5.43 3.06
C GLU A 57 25.05 5.32 3.66
N LEU A 58 24.21 6.33 3.42
CA LEU A 58 22.81 6.31 3.84
C LEU A 58 22.02 5.18 3.15
N ALA A 59 22.34 4.87 1.89
CA ALA A 59 21.70 3.76 1.19
C ALA A 59 22.03 2.41 1.83
N ASP A 60 23.29 2.21 2.25
CA ASP A 60 23.73 1.00 2.92
C ASP A 60 23.10 0.87 4.31
N GLU A 61 23.02 1.95 5.09
CA GLU A 61 22.34 1.97 6.39
C GLU A 61 20.86 1.59 6.27
N LEU A 62 20.16 2.20 5.32
CA LEU A 62 18.74 1.90 5.07
C LEU A 62 18.54 0.44 4.63
N LEU A 63 19.46 -0.10 3.82
CA LEU A 63 19.42 -1.50 3.40
C LEU A 63 19.60 -2.45 4.59
N VAL A 64 20.54 -2.16 5.50
CA VAL A 64 20.74 -2.96 6.71
C VAL A 64 19.48 -2.96 7.58
N ILE A 65 18.85 -1.79 7.77
CA ILE A 65 17.60 -1.66 8.53
C ILE A 65 16.48 -2.48 7.88
N GLU A 66 16.33 -2.41 6.56
CA GLU A 66 15.33 -3.17 5.83
C GLU A 66 15.54 -4.69 5.99
N MET A 67 16.78 -5.15 5.86
CA MET A 67 17.13 -6.56 6.07
C MET A 67 16.78 -7.03 7.49
N GLN A 68 17.07 -6.21 8.51
CA GLN A 68 16.73 -6.53 9.90
C GLN A 68 15.22 -6.58 10.11
N LEU A 69 14.48 -5.62 9.55
CA LEU A 69 13.02 -5.59 9.61
C LEU A 69 12.40 -6.82 8.94
N MET A 70 12.89 -7.20 7.76
CA MET A 70 12.42 -8.38 7.05
C MET A 70 12.70 -9.67 7.81
N LYS A 71 13.87 -9.78 8.46
CA LYS A 71 14.19 -10.89 9.37
C LYS A 71 13.23 -10.93 10.56
N ALA A 72 12.99 -9.80 11.20
CA ALA A 72 12.07 -9.70 12.35
C ALA A 72 10.62 -10.05 11.94
N MET A 73 10.17 -9.59 10.77
CA MET A 73 8.85 -9.93 10.24
C MET A 73 8.72 -11.42 9.96
N ARG A 74 9.72 -12.06 9.36
CA ARG A 74 9.75 -13.51 9.13
C ARG A 74 9.75 -14.31 10.44
N ALA A 75 10.53 -13.87 11.43
CA ALA A 75 10.52 -14.49 12.76
C ALA A 75 9.14 -14.38 13.43
N ARG A 76 8.49 -13.21 13.33
CA ARG A 76 7.14 -12.97 13.85
C ARG A 76 6.09 -13.83 13.16
N THR A 77 6.16 -13.99 11.83
CA THR A 77 5.23 -14.86 11.09
C THR A 77 5.46 -16.33 11.41
N ALA A 78 6.71 -16.78 11.54
CA ALA A 78 7.05 -18.15 11.94
C ALA A 78 6.54 -18.47 13.34
N ALA A 79 6.71 -17.57 14.31
CA ALA A 79 6.19 -17.73 15.67
C ALA A 79 4.64 -17.75 15.73
N LYS A 80 3.98 -17.07 14.77
CA LYS A 80 2.51 -17.13 14.63
C LYS A 80 2.04 -18.45 14.01
N ALA A 81 2.86 -19.07 13.15
CA ALA A 81 2.55 -20.37 12.54
C ALA A 81 2.73 -21.54 13.52
N THR A 82 3.66 -21.46 14.46
CA THR A 82 3.91 -22.51 15.48
C THR A 82 2.97 -22.43 16.69
N LYS A 83 2.34 -21.28 16.93
CA LYS A 83 1.16 -21.22 17.79
C LYS A 83 -0.01 -21.82 17.03
N ALA A 84 -0.23 -23.13 17.22
CA ALA A 84 -1.52 -23.73 16.94
C ALA A 84 -2.61 -22.79 17.48
N PRO A 85 -3.69 -22.50 16.74
CA PRO A 85 -4.79 -21.77 17.32
C PRO A 85 -5.18 -22.53 18.58
N ALA A 86 -5.09 -21.87 19.74
CA ALA A 86 -5.71 -22.40 20.94
C ALA A 86 -7.14 -22.73 20.50
N ALA A 87 -7.50 -24.01 20.59
CA ALA A 87 -8.80 -24.49 20.15
C ALA A 87 -9.84 -23.57 20.78
N VAL A 88 -10.40 -22.68 19.97
CA VAL A 88 -11.60 -21.96 20.32
C VAL A 88 -12.58 -23.10 20.57
N PRO A 89 -13.21 -23.22 21.76
CA PRO A 89 -14.27 -24.19 21.89
C PRO A 89 -15.28 -23.78 20.82
N THR A 90 -15.40 -24.60 19.77
CA THR A 90 -16.47 -24.51 18.79
C THR A 90 -17.73 -24.76 19.58
N ARG A 91 -18.27 -23.69 20.17
CA ARG A 91 -19.68 -23.62 20.49
C ARG A 91 -20.34 -23.55 19.13
N GLU A 92 -20.60 -24.73 18.56
CA GLU A 92 -21.51 -24.90 17.45
C GLU A 92 -22.74 -24.07 17.79
N ALA A 93 -22.92 -22.96 17.08
CA ALA A 93 -24.20 -22.26 17.09
C ALA A 93 -25.18 -23.26 16.46
N PRO A 94 -26.11 -23.86 17.22
CA PRO A 94 -26.92 -24.90 16.65
C PRO A 94 -27.95 -24.16 15.82
N ALA A 95 -27.84 -24.26 14.49
CA ALA A 95 -28.86 -23.78 13.56
C ALA A 95 -30.27 -24.33 13.87
N ASN A 96 -30.36 -25.32 14.77
CA ASN A 96 -31.59 -25.96 15.23
C ASN A 96 -32.00 -25.67 16.69
N ALA A 97 -31.25 -24.88 17.46
CA ALA A 97 -31.62 -24.60 18.87
C ALA A 97 -32.97 -23.89 19.01
N ALA A 98 -33.31 -23.04 18.04
CA ALA A 98 -34.62 -22.38 17.97
C ALA A 98 -35.74 -23.38 17.61
N LYS A 99 -35.48 -24.29 16.66
CA LYS A 99 -36.44 -25.34 16.25
C LYS A 99 -36.71 -26.33 17.39
N ASP A 100 -35.69 -26.71 18.14
CA ASP A 100 -35.84 -27.63 19.28
C ASP A 100 -36.67 -27.03 20.41
N LYS A 101 -36.51 -25.72 20.68
CA LYS A 101 -37.37 -25.00 21.63
C LYS A 101 -38.84 -24.98 21.17
N ILE A 102 -39.08 -24.74 19.89
CA ILE A 102 -40.43 -24.70 19.31
C ILE A 102 -41.08 -26.09 19.38
N VAL A 103 -40.36 -27.15 18.98
CA VAL A 103 -40.86 -28.53 19.05
C VAL A 103 -41.14 -28.95 20.50
N ARG A 104 -40.29 -28.57 21.45
CA ARG A 104 -40.50 -28.84 22.87
C ARG A 104 -41.76 -28.14 23.40
N ALA A 105 -41.98 -26.88 23.05
CA ALA A 105 -43.18 -26.13 23.45
C ALA A 105 -44.46 -26.75 22.87
N LEU A 106 -44.44 -27.19 21.60
CA LEU A 106 -45.57 -27.86 20.96
C LEU A 106 -45.89 -29.21 21.61
N ARG A 107 -44.87 -30.00 21.97
CA ARG A 107 -45.07 -31.27 22.69
C ARG A 107 -45.62 -31.06 24.10
N ALA A 108 -45.19 -30.01 24.80
CA ALA A 108 -45.68 -29.69 26.14
C ALA A 108 -47.16 -29.24 26.15
N LYS A 109 -47.64 -28.60 25.07
CA LYS A 109 -49.04 -28.16 24.93
C LYS A 109 -50.00 -29.28 24.53
N LYS A 110 -49.49 -30.44 24.12
CA LYS A 110 -50.28 -31.61 23.73
C LYS A 110 -50.49 -32.60 24.89
N LYS A 111 -50.07 -32.23 26.10
CA LYS A 111 -50.46 -32.86 27.37
C LYS A 111 -51.49 -32.00 28.08
#